data_AF-A0A0G2EVY1-F1
#
_entry.id   AF-A0A0G2EVY1-F1
#
_cell.length_a   1.000
_cell.length_b   1.000
_cell.length_c   1.000
_cell.angle_alpha   90.00
_cell.angle_beta   90.00
_cell.angle_gamma   90.00
#
_symmetry.space_group_name_H-M   'P 1'
#
loop_
_entity.id
_entity.type
_entity.pdbx_description
1 polymer ?
#
loop_
_entity_poly.entity_id
_entity_poly.type
_entity_poly.pdbx_seq_one_letter_code
_entity_poly.pdbx_strand_id
1 'polypeptide(L)'
;MVLLTMTPSIVAAVKHYQAVAGPEQTQKLQLGGEPQLNDPEPGKPISHAQLIDISDFLKARAAQHDDDSAEAASTPSALNHLLRGSRIYVPPPPPKPEPSNEYKQLMARLRKEEEARAYDRMLNPPQPTETFGQRFPASNAANLFAARPMDSYASNDEDDEVTYADINRQVALIINVLVSIIACSCAIWMAARYWSTPARLALSMTGSTVVAVAEVVIYMGYLRKIKEAKVEEKKKPEVKEVAETWVIEGGSEKKSIAIQNTAVASDEADTVRQRKGKQK
;
A
#
# COMPACT_ATOMS: atom_id res chain seq x y z
N MET A 1 -0.03 38.07 4.45
CA MET A 1 -1.11 37.67 5.39
C MET A 1 -1.33 36.17 5.22
N VAL A 2 -1.68 35.44 6.29
CA VAL A 2 -1.98 34.00 6.21
C VAL A 2 -3.37 33.82 5.59
N LEU A 3 -3.46 32.99 4.55
CA LEU A 3 -4.71 32.62 3.91
C LEU A 3 -5.22 31.32 4.50
N LEU A 4 -6.52 31.28 4.79
CA LEU A 4 -7.23 30.12 5.32
C LEU A 4 -8.22 29.60 4.27
N THR A 5 -8.50 28.31 4.32
CA THR A 5 -9.55 27.67 3.52
C THR A 5 -10.91 27.96 4.13
N MET A 6 -11.84 28.44 3.31
CA MET A 6 -13.23 28.63 3.72
C MET A 6 -13.88 27.28 4.06
N THR A 7 -14.44 27.18 5.27
CA THR A 7 -15.31 26.08 5.70
C THR A 7 -16.78 26.45 5.47
N PRO A 8 -17.73 25.50 5.51
CA PRO A 8 -19.16 25.81 5.36
C PRO A 8 -19.68 26.85 6.36
N SER A 9 -19.14 26.84 7.59
CA SER A 9 -19.48 27.84 8.62
C SER A 9 -18.98 29.25 8.24
N ILE A 10 -17.77 29.36 7.70
CA ILE A 10 -17.22 30.61 7.20
C ILE A 10 -18.05 31.12 6.02
N VAL A 11 -18.42 30.26 5.09
CA VAL A 11 -19.25 30.62 3.92
C VAL A 11 -20.61 31.16 4.37
N ALA A 12 -21.26 30.51 5.34
CA ALA A 12 -22.52 31.00 5.90
C ALA A 12 -22.36 32.37 6.56
N ALA A 13 -21.30 32.58 7.34
CA ALA A 13 -21.01 33.86 7.99
C ALA A 13 -20.72 34.99 6.98
N VAL A 14 -19.98 34.69 5.90
CA VAL A 14 -19.69 35.67 4.83
C VAL A 14 -20.95 36.05 4.08
N LYS A 15 -21.83 35.09 3.76
CA LYS A 15 -23.12 35.37 3.13
C LYS A 15 -24.01 36.24 4.02
N HIS A 16 -24.07 35.92 5.32
CA HIS A 16 -24.81 36.73 6.29
C HIS A 16 -24.24 38.14 6.41
N TYR A 17 -22.90 38.27 6.45
CA TYR A 17 -22.24 39.57 6.43
C TYR A 17 -22.61 40.37 5.19
N GLN A 18 -22.56 39.77 3.99
CA GLN A 18 -22.90 40.46 2.73
C GLN A 18 -24.36 40.91 2.66
N ALA A 19 -25.28 40.17 3.28
CA ALA A 19 -26.69 40.54 3.33
C ALA A 19 -26.95 41.75 4.26
N VAL A 20 -26.11 41.93 5.29
CA VAL A 20 -26.34 42.91 6.37
C VAL A 20 -25.39 44.12 6.28
N ALA A 21 -24.22 43.97 5.66
CA ALA A 21 -23.20 45.01 5.59
C ALA A 21 -23.51 46.08 4.54
N GLY A 22 -23.23 47.35 4.89
CA GLY A 22 -23.32 48.46 3.95
C GLY A 22 -22.10 48.55 3.00
N PRO A 23 -22.19 49.34 1.92
CA PRO A 23 -21.16 49.43 0.88
C PRO A 23 -19.77 49.85 1.41
N GLU A 24 -19.74 50.70 2.44
CA GLU A 24 -18.49 51.17 3.08
C GLU A 24 -17.76 50.05 3.84
N GLN A 25 -18.51 49.16 4.49
CA GLN A 25 -17.96 48.06 5.28
C GLN A 25 -17.44 46.95 4.35
N THR A 26 -18.14 46.68 3.25
CA THR A 26 -17.65 45.77 2.20
C THR A 26 -16.39 46.27 1.50
N GLN A 27 -16.21 47.58 1.36
CA GLN A 27 -14.97 48.15 0.83
C GLN A 27 -13.80 48.00 1.81
N LYS A 28 -14.05 48.09 3.11
CA LYS A 28 -13.04 47.85 4.15
C LYS A 28 -12.49 46.42 4.12
N LEU A 29 -13.30 45.44 3.75
CA LEU A 29 -12.87 44.04 3.57
C LEU A 29 -12.14 43.78 2.24
N GLN A 30 -12.10 44.75 1.33
CA GLN A 30 -11.49 44.63 0.02
C GLN A 30 -10.20 45.48 -0.11
N LEU A 31 -9.45 45.61 1.00
CA LEU A 31 -8.16 46.29 0.95
C LEU A 31 -7.19 45.57 0.00
N GLY A 32 -6.30 46.34 -0.62
CA GLY A 32 -5.35 45.83 -1.61
C GLY A 32 -4.47 44.71 -1.07
N GLY A 33 -4.59 43.51 -1.66
CA GLY A 33 -3.85 42.30 -1.29
C GLY A 33 -4.68 41.20 -0.62
N GLU A 34 -5.97 41.43 -0.38
CA GLU A 34 -6.89 40.45 0.21
C GLU A 34 -7.71 39.69 -0.87
N PRO A 35 -8.13 38.43 -0.60
CA PRO A 35 -8.94 37.66 -1.53
C PRO A 35 -10.35 38.25 -1.69
N GLN A 36 -10.87 38.19 -2.91
CA GLN A 36 -12.22 38.67 -3.24
C GLN A 36 -13.29 37.73 -2.66
N LEU A 37 -14.25 38.29 -1.93
CA LEU A 37 -15.31 37.53 -1.24
C LEU A 37 -16.62 37.42 -2.03
N ASN A 38 -16.66 37.86 -3.29
CA ASN A 38 -17.91 38.01 -4.07
C ASN A 38 -18.68 36.70 -4.29
N ASP A 39 -18.01 35.55 -4.25
CA ASP A 39 -18.61 34.23 -4.40
C ASP A 39 -18.03 33.24 -3.38
N PRO A 40 -18.56 33.24 -2.13
CA PRO A 40 -18.01 32.43 -1.06
C PRO A 40 -18.39 30.97 -1.23
N GLU A 41 -17.38 30.12 -1.47
CA GLU A 41 -17.50 28.67 -1.57
C GLU A 41 -16.49 27.96 -0.69
N PRO A 42 -16.80 26.75 -0.19
CA PRO A 42 -15.85 25.96 0.59
C PRO A 42 -14.55 25.72 -0.20
N GLY A 43 -13.41 25.91 0.46
CA GLY A 43 -12.09 25.71 -0.15
C GLY A 43 -11.48 26.95 -0.83
N LYS A 44 -12.26 28.02 -1.07
CA LYS A 44 -11.71 29.30 -1.52
C LYS A 44 -10.88 29.98 -0.40
N PRO A 45 -9.93 30.85 -0.76
CA PRO A 45 -9.08 31.54 0.23
C PRO A 45 -9.84 32.67 0.93
N ILE A 46 -9.62 32.79 2.24
CA ILE A 46 -10.03 33.94 3.06
C ILE A 46 -8.86 34.43 3.92
N SER A 47 -8.70 35.74 4.08
CA SER A 47 -7.68 36.32 4.95
C SER A 47 -8.08 36.15 6.43
N HIS A 48 -7.10 35.94 7.30
CA HIS A 48 -7.37 35.90 8.75
C HIS A 48 -7.92 37.23 9.28
N ALA A 49 -7.50 38.36 8.73
CA ALA A 49 -7.99 39.68 9.14
C ALA A 49 -9.46 39.89 8.73
N GLN A 50 -9.82 39.49 7.51
CA GLN A 50 -11.21 39.51 7.03
C GLN A 50 -12.12 38.69 7.95
N LEU A 51 -11.67 37.51 8.41
CA LEU A 51 -12.43 36.69 9.35
C LEU A 51 -12.65 37.38 10.70
N ILE A 52 -11.66 38.10 11.21
CA ILE A 52 -11.77 38.86 12.46
C ILE A 52 -12.81 39.97 12.28
N ASP A 53 -12.66 40.79 11.24
CA ASP A 53 -13.57 41.90 10.94
C ASP A 53 -15.02 41.44 10.75
N ILE A 54 -15.23 40.32 10.05
CA ILE A 54 -16.55 39.69 9.90
C ILE A 54 -17.09 39.24 11.26
N SER A 55 -16.27 38.56 12.06
CA SER A 55 -16.71 38.05 13.37
C SER A 55 -17.08 39.18 14.34
N ASP A 56 -16.31 40.27 14.33
CA ASP A 56 -16.55 41.39 15.23
C ASP A 56 -17.75 42.23 14.79
N PHE A 57 -17.98 42.36 13.48
CA PHE A 57 -19.20 42.96 12.95
C PHE A 57 -20.45 42.15 13.33
N LEU A 58 -20.41 40.82 13.16
CA LEU A 58 -21.54 39.95 13.49
C LEU A 58 -21.83 39.94 15.00
N LYS A 59 -20.79 39.97 15.85
CA LYS A 59 -20.96 40.12 17.31
C LYS A 59 -21.54 41.47 17.70
N ALA A 60 -21.03 42.58 17.13
CA ALA A 60 -21.52 43.93 17.44
C ALA A 60 -23.00 44.09 17.05
N ARG A 61 -23.41 43.47 15.93
CA ARG A 61 -24.80 43.41 15.47
C ARG A 61 -25.67 42.54 16.38
N ALA A 62 -25.19 41.35 16.76
CA ALA A 62 -25.90 40.46 17.68
C ALA A 62 -26.09 41.08 19.07
N ALA A 63 -25.17 41.94 19.53
CA ALA A 63 -25.32 42.68 20.77
C ALA A 63 -26.33 43.85 20.70
N GLN A 64 -26.71 44.29 19.49
CA GLN A 64 -27.68 45.37 19.27
C GLN A 64 -29.10 44.85 19.01
N HIS A 65 -29.24 43.63 18.52
CA HIS A 65 -30.51 42.98 18.21
C HIS A 65 -30.73 41.84 19.22
N ASP A 66 -31.42 42.13 20.31
CA ASP A 66 -31.83 41.20 21.38
C ASP A 66 -33.02 40.31 20.92
N ASP A 67 -33.03 39.93 19.63
CA ASP A 67 -34.27 39.55 18.93
C ASP A 67 -34.31 38.05 18.62
N ASP A 68 -35.32 37.39 19.19
CA ASP A 68 -35.76 35.98 19.08
C ASP A 68 -36.15 35.58 17.64
N SER A 69 -35.30 35.87 16.66
CA SER A 69 -35.47 35.40 15.28
C SER A 69 -34.66 34.12 15.07
N ALA A 70 -35.38 33.00 14.96
CA ALA A 70 -34.83 31.64 14.83
C ALA A 70 -33.86 31.42 13.65
N GLU A 71 -33.73 32.38 12.72
CA GLU A 71 -32.76 32.36 11.62
C GLU A 71 -31.37 32.88 12.02
N ALA A 72 -31.25 33.83 12.96
CA ALA A 72 -29.97 34.34 13.44
C ALA A 72 -29.21 33.34 14.35
N ALA A 73 -29.95 32.38 14.94
CA ALA A 73 -29.41 31.34 15.81
C ALA A 73 -28.61 30.25 15.07
N SER A 74 -28.71 30.16 13.74
CA SER A 74 -28.03 29.13 12.95
C SER A 74 -26.64 29.55 12.45
N THR A 75 -26.35 30.85 12.39
CA THR A 75 -25.06 31.34 11.90
C THR A 75 -24.06 31.51 13.05
N PRO A 76 -22.95 30.76 13.07
CA PRO A 76 -21.96 30.89 14.13
C PRO A 76 -21.24 32.24 14.03
N SER A 77 -21.46 33.12 15.00
CA SER A 77 -20.85 34.46 15.06
C SER A 77 -19.49 34.49 15.78
N ALA A 78 -19.25 33.52 16.67
CA ALA A 78 -18.02 33.46 17.46
C ALA A 78 -16.83 33.01 16.60
N LEU A 79 -15.72 33.77 16.63
CA LEU A 79 -14.49 33.49 15.87
C LEU A 79 -14.01 32.04 16.03
N ASN A 80 -14.06 31.48 17.25
CA ASN A 80 -13.69 30.09 17.52
C ASN A 80 -14.49 29.08 16.68
N HIS A 81 -15.77 29.36 16.41
CA HIS A 81 -16.62 28.49 15.60
C HIS A 81 -16.36 28.67 14.09
N LEU A 82 -15.96 29.87 13.64
CA LEU A 82 -15.51 30.07 12.26
C LEU A 82 -14.17 29.38 11.99
N LEU A 83 -13.23 29.43 12.94
CA LEU A 83 -11.89 28.85 12.78
C LEU A 83 -11.88 27.31 12.90
N ARG A 84 -12.93 26.71 13.45
CA ARG A 84 -13.00 25.25 13.65
C ARG A 84 -12.97 24.53 12.30
N GLY A 85 -11.91 23.75 12.08
CA GLY A 85 -11.71 23.00 10.84
C GLY A 85 -11.10 23.80 9.69
N SER A 86 -10.75 25.08 9.89
CA SER A 86 -10.01 25.85 8.89
C SER A 86 -8.58 25.32 8.75
N ARG A 87 -8.08 25.28 7.50
CA ARG A 87 -6.70 24.88 7.16
C ARG A 87 -6.02 26.01 6.40
N ILE A 88 -4.70 26.03 6.41
CA ILE A 88 -3.91 26.97 5.59
C ILE A 88 -4.25 26.74 4.12
N TYR A 89 -4.59 27.80 3.39
CA TYR A 89 -4.86 27.74 1.97
C TYR A 89 -3.55 27.56 1.19
N VAL A 90 -3.50 26.48 0.41
CA VAL A 90 -2.43 26.21 -0.56
C VAL A 90 -3.09 26.31 -1.94
N PRO A 91 -2.61 27.20 -2.82
CA PRO A 91 -3.18 27.33 -4.16
C PRO A 91 -3.06 26.00 -4.91
N PRO A 92 -4.04 25.65 -5.75
CA PRO A 92 -3.96 24.44 -6.56
C PRO A 92 -2.67 24.46 -7.39
N PRO A 93 -2.00 23.30 -7.54
CA PRO A 93 -0.77 23.25 -8.32
C PRO A 93 -1.06 23.74 -9.74
N PRO A 94 -0.12 24.51 -10.35
CA PRO A 94 -0.31 24.99 -11.71
C PRO A 94 -0.54 23.80 -12.65
N PRO A 95 -1.36 23.97 -13.71
CA PRO A 95 -1.56 22.92 -14.69
C PRO A 95 -0.21 22.47 -15.25
N LYS A 96 -0.06 21.16 -15.45
CA LYS A 96 1.19 20.59 -15.99
C LYS A 96 1.47 21.24 -17.35
N PRO A 97 2.71 21.67 -17.64
CA PRO A 97 3.04 22.23 -18.94
C PRO A 97 2.77 21.19 -20.02
N GLU A 98 2.14 21.63 -21.11
CA GLU A 98 1.98 20.76 -22.27
C GLU A 98 3.36 20.36 -22.81
N PRO A 99 3.55 19.08 -23.21
CA PRO A 99 4.84 18.64 -23.74
C PRO A 99 5.20 19.39 -25.02
N SER A 100 6.49 19.73 -25.16
CA SER A 100 6.99 20.46 -26.33
C SER A 100 6.71 19.74 -27.64
N ASN A 101 6.59 20.49 -28.73
CA ASN A 101 6.33 19.90 -30.06
C ASN A 101 7.46 18.94 -30.48
N GLU A 102 8.71 19.30 -30.20
CA GLU A 102 9.88 18.45 -30.44
C GLU A 102 9.79 17.10 -29.72
N TYR A 103 9.34 17.10 -28.46
CA TYR A 103 9.13 15.86 -27.71
C TYR A 103 8.03 14.99 -28.32
N LYS A 104 6.93 15.58 -28.77
CA LYS A 104 5.85 14.86 -29.48
C LYS A 104 6.36 14.23 -30.78
N GLN A 105 7.18 14.95 -31.54
CA GLN A 105 7.81 14.45 -32.77
C GLN A 105 8.78 13.30 -32.48
N LEU A 106 9.62 13.42 -31.45
CA LEU A 106 10.53 12.36 -31.02
C LEU A 106 9.74 11.10 -30.61
N MET A 107 8.68 11.26 -29.83
CA MET A 107 7.85 10.13 -29.40
C MET A 107 7.10 9.47 -30.54
N ALA A 108 6.64 10.24 -31.54
CA ALA A 108 6.05 9.70 -32.75
C ALA A 108 7.07 8.89 -33.55
N ARG A 109 8.31 9.39 -33.65
CA ARG A 109 9.42 8.67 -34.29
C ARG A 109 9.75 7.37 -33.57
N LEU A 110 9.86 7.39 -32.24
CA LEU A 110 10.17 6.20 -31.44
C LEU A 110 9.08 5.12 -31.58
N ARG A 111 7.80 5.49 -31.55
CA ARG A 111 6.71 4.53 -31.79
C ARG A 111 6.81 3.89 -33.18
N LYS A 112 7.07 4.70 -34.20
CA LYS A 112 7.23 4.19 -35.57
C LYS A 112 8.43 3.24 -35.71
N GLU A 113 9.55 3.55 -35.06
CA GLU A 113 10.73 2.68 -35.04
C GLU A 113 10.46 1.36 -34.30
N GLU A 114 9.69 1.39 -33.20
CA GLU A 114 9.27 0.20 -32.46
C GLU A 114 8.29 -0.66 -33.28
N GLU A 115 7.28 -0.04 -33.90
CA GLU A 115 6.34 -0.71 -34.82
C GLU A 115 7.07 -1.37 -36.00
N ALA A 116 8.06 -0.70 -36.59
CA ALA A 116 8.87 -1.26 -37.67
C ALA A 116 9.67 -2.49 -37.20
N ARG A 117 10.31 -2.43 -36.02
CA ARG A 117 11.02 -3.59 -35.45
C ARG A 117 10.07 -4.73 -35.12
N ALA A 118 8.88 -4.44 -34.62
CA ALA A 118 7.87 -5.44 -34.32
C ALA A 118 7.40 -6.13 -35.62
N TYR A 119 7.20 -5.36 -36.69
CA TYR A 119 6.86 -5.88 -38.00
C TYR A 119 7.98 -6.75 -38.59
N ASP A 120 9.24 -6.31 -38.49
CA ASP A 120 10.39 -7.10 -38.93
C ASP A 120 10.49 -8.44 -38.20
N ARG A 121 10.17 -8.49 -36.89
CA ARG A 121 10.12 -9.75 -36.12
C ARG A 121 9.01 -10.69 -36.59
N MET A 122 7.89 -10.16 -37.09
CA MET A 122 6.79 -10.99 -37.62
C MET A 122 7.11 -11.53 -39.02
N LEU A 123 7.77 -10.72 -39.86
CA LEU A 123 8.17 -11.11 -41.21
C LEU A 123 9.36 -12.06 -41.22
N ASN A 124 10.35 -11.79 -40.38
CA ASN A 124 11.54 -12.60 -40.22
C ASN A 124 11.62 -13.06 -38.77
N PRO A 125 10.86 -14.12 -38.39
CA PRO A 125 10.94 -14.66 -37.06
C PRO A 125 12.41 -15.01 -36.78
N PRO A 126 13.02 -14.46 -35.72
CA PRO A 126 14.39 -14.80 -35.40
C PRO A 126 14.46 -16.31 -35.23
N GLN A 127 15.48 -16.93 -35.82
CA GLN A 127 15.78 -18.33 -35.58
C GLN A 127 15.79 -18.54 -34.06
N PRO A 128 15.13 -19.58 -33.51
CA PRO A 128 15.11 -19.82 -32.08
C PRO A 128 16.56 -19.85 -31.59
N THR A 129 16.98 -18.80 -30.89
CA THR A 129 18.33 -18.74 -30.35
C THR A 129 18.39 -19.84 -29.31
N GLU A 130 19.20 -20.87 -29.57
CA GLU A 130 19.36 -21.94 -28.61
C GLU A 130 19.74 -21.33 -27.27
N THR A 131 18.86 -21.48 -26.30
CA THR A 131 19.12 -20.97 -24.96
C THR A 131 20.28 -21.78 -24.38
N PHE A 132 21.11 -21.15 -23.54
CA PHE A 132 22.27 -21.80 -22.93
C PHE A 132 21.90 -23.15 -22.27
N GLY A 133 20.67 -23.27 -21.76
CA GLY A 133 20.14 -24.51 -21.22
C GLY A 133 19.82 -25.61 -22.24
N GLN A 134 19.55 -25.28 -23.50
CA GLN A 134 19.44 -26.28 -24.57
C GLN A 134 20.80 -26.85 -24.98
N ARG A 135 21.87 -26.03 -24.97
CA ARG A 135 23.23 -26.46 -25.33
C ARG A 135 23.97 -27.21 -24.21
N PHE A 136 23.70 -26.87 -22.95
CA PHE A 136 24.37 -27.47 -21.79
C PHE A 136 23.36 -27.92 -20.71
N PRO A 137 22.59 -29.00 -20.96
CA PRO A 137 21.51 -29.45 -20.06
C PRO A 137 22.01 -29.94 -18.69
N ALA A 138 23.31 -30.23 -18.55
CA ALA A 138 23.92 -30.72 -17.31
C ALA A 138 24.58 -29.62 -16.45
N SER A 139 24.55 -28.35 -16.88
CA SER A 139 25.19 -27.26 -16.13
C SER A 139 24.21 -26.57 -15.18
N ASN A 140 24.55 -26.39 -13.90
CA ASN A 140 23.71 -25.67 -12.93
C ASN A 140 23.44 -24.19 -13.32
N ALA A 141 24.25 -23.62 -14.22
CA ALA A 141 24.05 -22.29 -14.78
C ALA A 141 22.94 -22.23 -15.85
N ALA A 142 22.56 -23.37 -16.45
CA ALA A 142 21.44 -23.46 -17.37
C ALA A 142 20.11 -23.06 -16.72
N ASN A 143 19.91 -23.38 -15.45
CA ASN A 143 18.68 -23.07 -14.71
C ASN A 143 18.55 -21.59 -14.31
N LEU A 144 19.65 -20.83 -14.35
CA LEU A 144 19.67 -19.40 -14.02
C LEU A 144 19.41 -18.50 -15.25
N PHE A 145 19.71 -19.00 -16.46
CA PHE A 145 19.60 -18.23 -17.71
C PHE A 145 18.69 -18.87 -18.78
N ALA A 146 18.07 -20.02 -18.49
CA ALA A 146 17.02 -20.55 -19.35
C ALA A 146 15.82 -19.60 -19.31
N ALA A 147 15.52 -18.97 -20.46
CA ALA A 147 14.24 -18.32 -20.66
C ALA A 147 13.15 -19.38 -20.48
N ARG A 148 12.50 -19.37 -19.32
CA ARG A 148 11.35 -20.20 -19.00
C ARG A 148 10.28 -19.90 -20.06
N PRO A 149 9.75 -20.90 -20.80
CA PRO A 149 8.67 -20.65 -21.74
C PRO A 149 7.52 -20.00 -20.97
N MET A 150 7.08 -18.87 -21.50
CA MET A 150 6.10 -17.96 -20.92
C MET A 150 4.69 -18.57 -21.01
N ASP A 151 4.47 -19.68 -20.32
CA ASP A 151 3.15 -20.23 -20.02
C ASP A 151 2.89 -20.15 -18.49
N SER A 152 3.50 -19.18 -17.80
CA SER A 152 3.43 -19.02 -16.35
C SER A 152 2.29 -18.11 -15.87
N TYR A 153 1.08 -18.28 -16.41
CA TYR A 153 -0.11 -17.63 -15.86
C TYR A 153 -0.86 -18.48 -14.82
N ALA A 154 -0.35 -19.67 -14.45
CA ALA A 154 -1.07 -20.55 -13.52
C ALA A 154 -0.25 -21.09 -12.33
N SER A 155 1.05 -20.79 -12.19
CA SER A 155 1.88 -21.42 -11.15
C SER A 155 3.04 -20.58 -10.59
N ASN A 156 2.97 -19.24 -10.67
CA ASN A 156 3.93 -18.36 -9.98
C ASN A 156 3.39 -17.75 -8.68
N ASP A 157 2.07 -17.83 -8.42
CA ASP A 157 1.49 -17.19 -7.24
C ASP A 157 2.01 -17.83 -5.94
N GLU A 158 2.18 -19.16 -5.92
CA GLU A 158 2.64 -19.89 -4.72
C GLU A 158 4.13 -19.66 -4.39
N ASP A 159 5.02 -19.67 -5.39
CA ASP A 159 6.47 -19.46 -5.17
C ASP A 159 6.81 -17.98 -4.90
N ASP A 160 6.09 -17.05 -5.54
CA ASP A 160 6.24 -15.61 -5.27
C ASP A 160 5.66 -15.25 -3.89
N GLU A 161 4.50 -15.79 -3.49
CA GLU A 161 3.90 -15.52 -2.17
C GLU A 161 4.79 -16.01 -1.01
N VAL A 162 5.40 -17.19 -1.13
CA VAL A 162 6.35 -17.69 -0.13
C VAL A 162 7.59 -16.79 -0.04
N THR A 163 8.07 -16.29 -1.19
CA THR A 163 9.22 -15.38 -1.25
C THR A 163 8.88 -14.01 -0.64
N TYR A 164 7.72 -13.44 -0.93
CA TYR A 164 7.26 -12.19 -0.34
C TYR A 164 7.00 -12.33 1.16
N ALA A 165 6.45 -13.44 1.62
CA ALA A 165 6.22 -13.69 3.04
C ALA A 165 7.55 -13.76 3.82
N ASP A 166 8.57 -14.43 3.27
CA ASP A 166 9.89 -14.51 3.88
C ASP A 166 10.61 -13.16 3.87
N ILE A 167 10.52 -12.38 2.79
CA ILE A 167 11.07 -11.02 2.72
C ILE A 167 10.34 -10.09 3.69
N ASN A 168 9.02 -10.13 3.73
CA ASN A 168 8.21 -9.29 4.61
C ASN A 168 8.53 -9.58 6.09
N ARG A 169 8.68 -10.86 6.45
CA ARG A 169 9.11 -11.25 7.81
C ARG A 169 10.53 -10.77 8.13
N GLN A 170 11.45 -10.82 7.19
CA GLN A 170 12.81 -10.30 7.37
C GLN A 170 12.82 -8.77 7.52
N VAL A 171 12.06 -8.05 6.69
CA VAL A 171 11.92 -6.59 6.75
C VAL A 171 11.27 -6.16 8.06
N ALA A 172 10.19 -6.83 8.49
CA ALA A 172 9.53 -6.56 9.75
C ALA A 172 10.48 -6.78 10.95
N LEU A 173 11.32 -7.81 10.90
CA LEU A 173 12.32 -8.04 11.92
C LEU A 173 13.36 -6.92 11.98
N ILE A 174 13.90 -6.51 10.84
CA ILE A 174 14.88 -5.43 10.77
C ILE A 174 14.30 -4.15 11.37
N ILE A 175 13.05 -3.82 11.03
CA ILE A 175 12.35 -2.65 11.57
C ILE A 175 12.18 -2.80 13.10
N ASN A 176 11.75 -3.95 13.59
CA ASN A 176 11.57 -4.19 15.03
C ASN A 176 12.89 -4.01 15.81
N VAL A 177 13.99 -4.57 15.30
CA VAL A 177 15.32 -4.43 15.89
C VAL A 177 15.80 -2.97 15.87
N LEU A 178 15.56 -2.24 14.78
CA LEU A 178 15.92 -0.82 14.71
C LEU A 178 15.15 0.02 15.73
N VAL A 179 13.84 -0.23 15.87
CA VAL A 179 12.99 0.46 16.85
C VAL A 179 13.43 0.13 18.27
N SER A 180 13.74 -1.14 18.58
CA SER A 180 14.18 -1.54 19.92
C SER A 180 15.55 -0.95 20.28
N ILE A 181 16.49 -0.90 19.32
CA ILE A 181 17.79 -0.25 19.50
C ILE A 181 17.64 1.24 19.82
N ILE A 182 16.87 1.99 19.01
CA ILE A 182 16.69 3.43 19.20
C ILE A 182 15.98 3.71 20.54
N ALA A 183 14.92 2.95 20.85
CA ALA A 183 14.18 3.10 22.09
C ALA A 183 15.09 2.84 23.31
N CYS A 184 15.89 1.77 23.28
CA CYS A 184 16.85 1.47 24.35
C CYS A 184 17.95 2.53 24.45
N SER A 185 18.52 3.01 23.33
CA SER A 185 19.52 4.08 23.34
C SER A 185 18.97 5.36 23.97
N CYS A 186 17.76 5.79 23.60
CA CYS A 186 17.10 6.95 24.19
C CYS A 186 16.78 6.76 25.68
N ALA A 187 16.29 5.58 26.07
CA ALA A 187 15.97 5.27 27.47
C ALA A 187 17.24 5.27 28.35
N ILE A 188 18.32 4.64 27.89
CA ILE A 188 19.61 4.60 28.59
C ILE A 188 20.20 6.01 28.69
N TRP A 189 20.09 6.80 27.62
CA TRP A 189 20.56 8.20 27.60
C TRP A 189 19.79 9.09 28.58
N MET A 190 18.49 8.87 28.72
CA MET A 190 17.63 9.60 29.66
C MET A 190 17.89 9.15 31.11
N ALA A 191 18.10 7.84 31.33
CA ALA A 191 18.46 7.30 32.64
C ALA A 191 19.83 7.79 33.11
N ALA A 192 20.83 7.83 32.22
CA ALA A 192 22.18 8.31 32.52
C ALA A 192 22.32 9.84 32.46
N ARG A 193 21.22 10.61 32.57
CA ARG A 193 21.25 12.09 32.48
C ARG A 193 22.07 12.79 33.56
N TYR A 194 22.42 12.08 34.63
CA TYR A 194 23.22 12.59 35.75
C TYR A 194 24.69 12.13 35.71
N TRP A 195 25.10 11.41 34.65
CA TRP A 195 26.46 10.91 34.46
C TRP A 195 27.24 11.83 33.50
N SER A 196 28.58 11.74 33.52
CA SER A 196 29.42 12.50 32.59
C SER A 196 29.16 12.11 31.13
N THR A 197 29.30 13.06 30.21
CA THR A 197 29.06 12.91 28.77
C THR A 197 29.74 11.67 28.15
N PRO A 198 31.02 11.37 28.42
CA PRO A 198 31.67 10.17 27.86
C PRO A 198 31.12 8.87 28.46
N ALA A 199 30.79 8.85 29.76
CA ALA A 199 30.22 7.67 30.40
C ALA A 199 28.80 7.37 29.88
N ARG A 200 27.99 8.41 29.64
CA ARG A 200 26.66 8.26 29.02
C ARG A 200 26.74 7.72 27.60
N LEU A 201 27.69 8.21 26.81
CA LEU A 201 27.88 7.75 25.44
C LEU A 201 28.36 6.29 25.42
N ALA A 202 29.33 5.94 26.28
CA ALA A 202 29.81 4.56 26.40
C ALA A 202 28.67 3.60 26.81
N LEU A 203 27.87 3.97 27.81
CA LEU A 203 26.75 3.15 28.30
C LEU A 203 25.65 2.96 27.26
N SER A 204 25.34 4.00 26.47
CA SER A 204 24.31 3.92 25.42
C SER A 204 24.77 3.11 24.21
N MET A 205 26.04 3.21 23.81
CA MET A 205 26.61 2.39 22.74
C MET A 205 26.75 0.92 23.13
N THR A 206 27.20 0.62 24.36
CA THR A 206 27.28 -0.77 24.83
C THR A 206 25.89 -1.36 25.04
N GLY A 207 24.95 -0.60 25.61
CA GLY A 207 23.56 -1.03 25.78
C GLY A 207 22.88 -1.34 24.45
N SER A 208 23.03 -0.48 23.45
CA SER A 208 22.55 -0.73 22.09
C SER A 208 23.14 -2.01 21.48
N THR A 209 24.43 -2.26 21.70
CA THR A 209 25.12 -3.43 21.14
C THR A 209 24.61 -4.72 21.78
N VAL A 210 24.42 -4.73 23.10
CA VAL A 210 23.85 -5.89 23.82
C VAL A 210 22.43 -6.18 23.35
N VAL A 211 21.59 -5.16 23.18
CA VAL A 211 20.23 -5.32 22.66
C VAL A 211 20.24 -5.89 21.25
N ALA A 212 21.08 -5.37 20.36
CA ALA A 212 21.22 -5.90 19.00
C ALA A 212 21.63 -7.39 18.99
N VAL A 213 22.59 -7.79 19.83
CA VAL A 213 23.00 -9.20 19.95
C VAL A 213 21.86 -10.07 20.50
N ALA A 214 21.15 -9.59 21.53
CA ALA A 214 20.03 -10.32 22.13
C ALA A 214 18.92 -10.60 21.09
N GLU A 215 18.55 -9.61 20.29
CA GLU A 215 17.54 -9.74 19.24
C GLU A 215 17.96 -10.76 18.17
N VAL A 216 19.22 -10.73 17.73
CA VAL A 216 19.74 -11.71 16.75
C VAL A 216 19.70 -13.12 17.31
N VAL A 217 20.06 -13.30 18.58
CA VAL A 217 20.00 -14.61 19.25
C VAL A 217 18.56 -15.12 19.35
N ILE A 218 17.61 -14.26 19.71
CA ILE A 218 16.18 -14.60 19.76
C ILE A 218 15.71 -15.07 18.37
N TYR A 219 16.08 -14.36 17.31
CA TYR A 219 15.72 -14.74 15.95
C TYR A 219 16.37 -16.05 15.50
N MET A 220 17.65 -16.24 15.78
CA MET A 220 18.34 -17.49 15.45
C MET A 220 17.72 -18.68 16.20
N GLY A 221 17.30 -18.48 17.44
CA GLY A 221 16.55 -19.46 18.23
C GLY A 221 15.20 -19.79 17.59
N TYR A 222 14.43 -18.76 17.21
CA TYR A 222 13.15 -18.90 16.53
C TYR A 222 13.28 -19.60 15.17
N LEU A 223 14.28 -19.23 14.36
CA LEU A 223 14.52 -19.82 13.05
C LEU A 223 14.93 -21.29 13.16
N ARG A 224 15.73 -21.63 14.18
CA ARG A 224 16.09 -23.01 14.47
C ARG A 224 14.86 -23.84 14.87
N LYS A 225 13.97 -23.31 15.72
CA LYS A 225 12.72 -23.97 16.10
C LYS A 225 11.78 -24.21 14.92
N ILE A 226 11.65 -23.24 14.02
CA ILE A 226 10.84 -23.40 12.81
C ILE A 226 11.45 -24.42 11.85
N LYS A 227 12.78 -24.42 11.70
CA LYS A 227 13.46 -25.43 10.88
C LYS A 227 13.26 -26.84 11.47
N GLU A 228 13.36 -26.99 12.79
CA GLU A 228 13.09 -28.26 13.50
C GLU A 228 11.64 -28.72 13.24
N ALA A 229 10.65 -27.83 13.36
CA ALA A 229 9.24 -28.15 13.10
C ALA A 229 8.98 -28.58 11.63
N LYS A 230 9.53 -27.84 10.66
CA LYS A 230 9.40 -28.18 9.23
C LYS A 230 10.05 -29.53 8.89
N VAL A 231 11.16 -29.88 9.54
CA VAL A 231 11.82 -31.18 9.34
C VAL A 231 10.99 -32.31 9.96
N GLU A 232 10.36 -32.06 11.11
CA GLU A 232 9.47 -33.02 11.76
C GLU A 232 8.18 -33.27 10.95
N GLU A 233 7.62 -32.21 10.36
CA GLU A 233 6.46 -32.32 9.46
C GLU A 233 6.80 -33.09 8.18
N LYS A 234 7.95 -32.80 7.54
CA LYS A 234 8.41 -33.54 6.35
C LYS A 234 8.71 -35.01 6.62
N LYS A 235 8.99 -35.39 7.87
CA LYS A 235 9.22 -36.78 8.27
C LYS A 235 7.94 -37.58 8.46
N LYS A 236 6.77 -36.93 8.56
CA LYS A 236 5.49 -37.64 8.59
C LYS A 236 5.16 -38.08 7.16
N PRO A 237 5.21 -39.38 6.84
CA PRO A 237 4.93 -39.83 5.48
C PRO A 237 3.48 -39.54 5.14
N GLU A 238 3.28 -38.73 4.11
CA GLU A 238 1.96 -38.41 3.56
C GLU A 238 1.40 -39.67 2.89
N VAL A 239 0.40 -40.30 3.50
CA VAL A 239 -0.32 -41.41 2.89
C VAL A 239 -1.25 -40.83 1.83
N LYS A 240 -0.74 -40.71 0.59
CA LYS A 240 -1.56 -40.33 -0.56
C LYS A 240 -2.43 -41.51 -0.95
N GLU A 241 -3.70 -41.48 -0.56
CA GLU A 241 -4.70 -42.37 -1.12
C GLU A 241 -4.94 -41.99 -2.60
N VAL A 242 -4.81 -42.97 -3.48
CA VAL A 242 -5.08 -42.78 -4.91
C VAL A 242 -6.60 -42.78 -5.10
N ALA A 243 -7.18 -41.58 -5.14
CA ALA A 243 -8.54 -41.40 -5.64
C ALA A 243 -8.53 -41.69 -7.16
N GLU A 244 -9.00 -42.89 -7.51
CA GLU A 244 -9.39 -43.31 -8.86
C GLU A 244 -8.29 -43.36 -9.93
N THR A 245 -7.72 -44.55 -10.11
CA THR A 245 -7.01 -44.89 -11.35
C THR A 245 -8.02 -45.13 -12.46
N TRP A 246 -8.09 -44.24 -13.44
CA TRP A 246 -8.74 -44.50 -14.71
C TRP A 246 -7.83 -45.38 -15.57
N VAL A 247 -8.14 -46.66 -15.67
CA VAL A 247 -7.52 -47.56 -16.64
C VAL A 247 -8.19 -47.33 -17.99
N ILE A 248 -7.48 -46.67 -18.91
CA ILE A 248 -7.89 -46.59 -20.31
C ILE A 248 -7.34 -47.86 -20.99
N GLU A 249 -8.14 -48.92 -20.99
CA GLU A 249 -7.86 -50.09 -21.81
C GLU A 249 -8.29 -49.79 -23.25
N GLY A 250 -7.32 -49.86 -24.17
CA GLY A 250 -7.55 -49.63 -25.59
C GLY A 250 -8.32 -50.79 -26.22
N GLY A 251 -9.51 -50.48 -26.72
CA GLY A 251 -10.09 -51.11 -27.92
C GLY A 251 -10.97 -52.34 -27.70
N SER A 252 -12.30 -52.14 -27.61
CA SER A 252 -13.27 -52.56 -28.64
C SER A 252 -14.73 -52.44 -28.14
N GLU A 253 -15.51 -51.66 -28.88
CA GLU A 253 -16.96 -51.75 -29.11
C GLU A 253 -17.84 -52.70 -28.24
N LYS A 254 -18.77 -52.14 -27.44
CA LYS A 254 -20.21 -51.93 -27.79
C LYS A 254 -21.07 -51.53 -26.59
N LYS A 255 -22.04 -50.68 -26.92
CA LYS A 255 -23.10 -50.08 -26.11
C LYS A 255 -24.06 -51.12 -25.50
N SER A 256 -24.29 -51.03 -24.19
CA SER A 256 -25.61 -51.30 -23.60
C SER A 256 -25.74 -50.60 -22.24
N ILE A 257 -26.63 -49.63 -22.20
CA ILE A 257 -27.16 -48.98 -20.99
C ILE A 257 -28.08 -49.98 -20.29
N ALA A 258 -27.82 -50.29 -19.02
CA ALA A 258 -28.79 -50.89 -18.13
C ALA A 258 -28.54 -50.38 -16.70
N ILE A 259 -29.35 -49.40 -16.31
CA ILE A 259 -29.55 -48.99 -14.92
C ILE A 259 -30.49 -50.03 -14.31
N GLN A 260 -30.08 -50.70 -13.23
CA GLN A 260 -31.02 -51.23 -12.24
C GLN A 260 -30.35 -51.32 -10.86
N ASN A 261 -31.00 -50.65 -9.91
CA ASN A 261 -30.74 -50.70 -8.47
C ASN A 261 -30.98 -52.11 -7.90
N THR A 262 -30.33 -52.41 -6.78
CA THR A 262 -30.91 -52.79 -5.45
C THR A 262 -30.16 -53.95 -4.77
N ALA A 263 -29.46 -53.58 -3.69
CA ALA A 263 -29.30 -54.23 -2.38
C ALA A 263 -28.76 -55.68 -2.20
N VAL A 264 -27.94 -55.76 -1.13
CA VAL A 264 -27.79 -56.81 -0.10
C VAL A 264 -26.39 -57.47 -0.02
N ALA A 265 -25.72 -57.12 1.08
CA ALA A 265 -24.80 -57.87 1.98
C ALA A 265 -24.00 -59.07 1.44
N SER A 266 -22.67 -59.08 1.67
CA SER A 266 -22.02 -59.66 2.87
C SER A 266 -20.51 -59.94 2.62
N ASP A 267 -19.71 -59.58 3.61
CA ASP A 267 -18.44 -60.16 4.09
C ASP A 267 -17.23 -60.50 3.20
N GLU A 268 -16.07 -60.12 3.79
CA GLU A 268 -14.75 -60.74 3.73
C GLU A 268 -14.07 -60.96 2.37
N ALA A 269 -12.98 -60.23 2.13
CA ALA A 269 -11.63 -60.77 2.36
C ALA A 269 -10.54 -59.81 1.83
N ASP A 270 -9.64 -59.54 2.75
CA ASP A 270 -8.27 -59.06 2.62
C ASP A 270 -7.53 -59.55 1.35
N THR A 271 -6.83 -58.64 0.65
CA THR A 271 -5.54 -58.85 -0.06
C THR A 271 -5.24 -57.72 -1.06
N VAL A 272 -4.85 -56.53 -0.57
CA VAL A 272 -4.23 -55.50 -1.44
C VAL A 272 -2.71 -55.58 -1.33
N ARG A 273 -2.08 -56.11 -2.39
CA ARG A 273 -0.62 -56.22 -2.56
C ARG A 273 0.05 -54.84 -2.56
N GLN A 274 0.79 -54.52 -1.50
CA GLN A 274 1.70 -53.37 -1.49
C GLN A 274 3.01 -53.69 -2.21
N ARG A 275 3.30 -52.98 -3.31
CA ARG A 275 4.59 -53.04 -4.00
C ARG A 275 5.55 -52.01 -3.39
N LYS A 276 6.47 -52.45 -2.52
CA LYS A 276 7.61 -51.63 -2.08
C LYS A 276 8.58 -51.44 -3.26
N GLY A 277 8.61 -50.24 -3.82
CA GLY A 277 9.68 -49.80 -4.73
C GLY A 277 10.97 -49.59 -3.94
N LYS A 278 11.95 -50.47 -4.13
CA LYS A 278 13.29 -50.37 -3.54
C LYS A 278 14.15 -49.56 -4.51
N GLN A 279 14.43 -48.28 -4.20
CA GLN A 279 15.46 -47.53 -4.90
C GLN A 279 16.84 -48.01 -4.43
N LYS A 280 17.72 -48.33 -5.38
CA LYS A 280 19.17 -48.39 -5.23
C LYS A 280 19.75 -47.10 -5.75
#